data_AF-A0A9E8JLY3-F1
#
_entry.id   AF-A0A9E8JLY3-F1
#
_cell.length_a   1.000
_cell.length_b   1.000
_cell.length_c   1.000
_cell.angle_alpha   90.00
_cell.angle_beta   90.00
_cell.angle_gamma   90.00
#
_symmetry.space_group_name_H-M   'P 1'
#
loop_
_entity.id
_entity.type
_entity.pdbx_description
1 polymer ?
#
loop_
_entity_poly.entity_id
_entity_poly.type
_entity_poly.pdbx_seq_one_letter_code
_entity_poly.pdbx_strand_id
1 'polypeptide(L)' 'MHDRPHYLHAQKVVNNFRRVLGEELCSRIGDYHFSTLEVLIESAINTSVMDAMQLAEQDVEELLKKLRNHTHR' A
#
# COMPACT_ATOMS: atom_id res chain seq x y z
N MET A 1 -14.59 -10.76 -8.62
CA MET A 1 -14.26 -9.35 -8.38
C MET A 1 -13.06 -9.33 -7.45
N HIS A 2 -11.93 -8.76 -7.86
CA HIS A 2 -10.77 -8.61 -6.98
C HIS A 2 -11.15 -7.62 -5.88
N ASP A 3 -11.19 -8.07 -4.63
CA ASP A 3 -11.21 -7.16 -3.47
C ASP A 3 -9.95 -6.31 -3.55
N ARG A 4 -10.13 -4.99 -3.66
CA ARG A 4 -9.05 -4.02 -3.66
C ARG A 4 -8.62 -3.77 -2.22
N PRO A 5 -7.60 -4.46 -1.68
CA PRO A 5 -7.42 -4.58 -0.23
C PRO A 5 -7.02 -3.24 0.42
N HIS A 6 -6.55 -2.29 -0.38
CA HIS A 6 -6.03 -1.00 0.06
C HIS A 6 -6.81 0.21 -0.48
N TYR A 7 -7.89 -0.02 -1.25
CA TYR A 7 -8.70 1.04 -1.83
C TYR A 7 -9.33 1.96 -0.77
N LEU A 8 -9.88 1.39 0.32
CA LEU A 8 -10.45 2.17 1.42
C LEU A 8 -9.42 3.07 2.11
N HIS A 9 -8.15 2.64 2.17
CA HIS A 9 -7.09 3.44 2.76
C HIS A 9 -6.68 4.58 1.82
N ALA A 10 -6.49 4.28 0.53
CA ALA A 10 -6.20 5.28 -0.49
C ALA A 10 -7.28 6.36 -0.56
N GLN A 11 -8.56 5.96 -0.53
CA GLN A 11 -9.69 6.87 -0.51
C GLN A 11 -9.68 7.79 0.72
N LYS A 12 -9.34 7.28 1.91
CA LYS A 12 -9.22 8.11 3.12
C LYS A 12 -8.15 9.19 2.99
N VAL A 13 -7.00 8.85 2.40
CA VAL A 13 -5.91 9.80 2.16
C VAL A 13 -6.36 10.89 1.19
N VAL A 14 -6.98 10.50 0.06
CA VAL A 14 -7.49 11.45 -0.93
C VAL A 14 -8.61 12.32 -0.38
N ASN A 15 -9.52 11.78 0.42
CA ASN A 15 -10.57 12.56 1.07
C ASN A 15 -10.02 13.60 2.05
N ASN A 16 -8.98 13.26 2.81
CA ASN A 16 -8.33 14.24 3.67
C ASN A 16 -7.64 15.33 2.82
N PHE A 17 -6.99 14.96 1.73
CA PHE A 17 -6.38 15.91 0.80
C PHE A 17 -7.42 16.85 0.19
N ARG A 18 -8.56 16.33 -0.27
CA ARG A 18 -9.71 17.14 -0.74
C ARG A 18 -10.18 18.12 0.34
N ARG A 19 -10.29 17.68 1.60
CA ARG A 19 -10.69 18.54 2.72
C ARG A 19 -9.70 19.67 2.99
N VAL A 20 -8.39 19.42 2.85
CA VAL A 20 -7.34 20.43 3.02
C VAL A 20 -7.36 21.46 1.88
N LEU A 21 -7.64 21.03 0.66
CA LEU A 21 -7.73 21.92 -0.50
C LEU A 21 -8.97 22.82 -0.48
N GLY A 22 -10.06 22.35 0.11
CA GLY A 22 -11.34 23.06 0.11
C GLY A 22 -12.10 22.94 -1.21
N GLU A 23 -13.39 23.26 -1.17
CA GLU A 23 -14.34 22.97 -2.25
C GLU A 23 -14.03 23.70 -3.56
N GLU A 24 -13.58 24.95 -3.50
CA GLU A 24 -13.25 25.75 -4.69
C GLU A 24 -12.15 25.09 -5.53
N LEU A 25 -11.04 24.71 -4.89
CA LEU A 25 -9.92 24.06 -5.56
C LEU A 25 -10.29 22.64 -5.99
N CYS A 26 -11.03 21.90 -5.17
CA CYS A 26 -11.53 20.59 -5.55
C CYS A 26 -12.40 20.64 -6.81
N SER A 27 -13.28 21.64 -6.93
CA SER A 27 -14.14 21.82 -8.10
C SER A 27 -13.32 22.14 -9.36
N ARG A 28 -12.28 22.98 -9.23
CA ARG A 28 -11.38 23.32 -10.34
C ARG A 28 -10.52 22.15 -10.80
N ILE A 29 -10.10 21.28 -9.88
CA ILE A 29 -9.31 20.09 -10.20
C ILE A 29 -10.20 19.02 -10.83
N GLY A 30 -11.38 18.76 -10.28
CA GLY A 30 -12.33 17.77 -10.79
C GLY A 30 -12.05 16.33 -10.34
N ASP A 31 -13.12 15.53 -10.30
CA ASP A 31 -13.11 14.20 -9.68
C ASP A 31 -12.20 13.19 -10.38
N TYR A 32 -12.01 13.31 -11.69
CA TYR A 32 -11.15 12.40 -12.46
C TYR A 32 -9.74 12.34 -11.88
N HIS A 33 -9.13 13.50 -11.59
CA HIS A 33 -7.76 13.57 -11.09
C HIS A 33 -7.63 12.99 -9.68
N PHE A 34 -8.64 13.17 -8.83
CA PHE A 34 -8.66 12.57 -7.51
C PHE A 34 -8.85 11.05 -7.56
N SER A 35 -9.70 10.54 -8.46
CA SER A 35 -9.83 9.10 -8.69
C SER A 35 -8.53 8.49 -9.21
N THR A 36 -7.79 9.19 -10.08
CA THR A 36 -6.44 8.77 -10.48
C THR A 36 -5.48 8.77 -9.29
N LEU A 37 -5.53 9.79 -8.44
CA LEU A 37 -4.72 9.86 -7.22
C LEU A 37 -5.02 8.70 -6.26
N GLU A 38 -6.28 8.30 -6.11
CA GLU A 38 -6.66 7.11 -5.33
C GLU A 38 -5.94 5.86 -5.85
N VAL A 39 -5.93 5.63 -7.16
CA VAL A 39 -5.26 4.48 -7.78
C VAL A 39 -3.74 4.54 -7.59
N LEU A 40 -3.14 5.71 -7.69
CA LEU A 40 -1.69 5.89 -7.50
C LEU A 40 -1.29 5.60 -6.05
N ILE A 41 -2.05 6.10 -5.08
CA ILE A 41 -1.82 5.85 -3.66
C ILE A 41 -2.03 4.37 -3.33
N GLU A 42 -3.12 3.76 -3.84
CA GLU A 42 -3.38 2.33 -3.68
C GLU A 42 -2.20 1.50 -4.19
N SER A 43 -1.67 1.85 -5.37
CA SER A 43 -0.54 1.15 -5.98
C SER A 43 0.74 1.29 -5.15
N ALA A 44 1.02 2.49 -4.63
CA ALA A 44 2.16 2.72 -3.75
C ALA A 44 2.07 1.90 -2.46
N ILE A 45 0.88 1.84 -1.84
CA ILE A 45 0.63 1.01 -0.65
C ILE A 45 0.88 -0.47 -0.96
N ASN A 46 0.35 -0.97 -2.08
CA ASN A 46 0.55 -2.35 -2.50
C ASN A 46 2.04 -2.69 -2.65
N THR A 47 2.81 -1.82 -3.32
CA THR A 47 4.25 -2.03 -3.47
C THR A 47 4.96 -2.09 -2.12
N SER A 48 4.69 -1.15 -1.21
CA SER A 48 5.31 -1.16 0.12
C SER A 48 4.93 -2.40 0.94
N VAL A 49 3.70 -2.89 0.82
CA VAL A 49 3.26 -4.12 1.49
C VAL A 49 3.98 -5.34 0.90
N MET A 50 4.10 -5.42 -0.43
CA MET A 50 4.81 -6.51 -1.10
C MET A 50 6.28 -6.55 -0.69
N ASP A 51 6.95 -5.41 -0.62
CA ASP A 51 8.35 -5.33 -0.17
C ASP A 51 8.49 -5.82 1.29
N ALA A 52 7.57 -5.42 2.18
CA ALA A 52 7.56 -5.89 3.56
C ALA A 52 7.31 -7.40 3.67
N MET A 53 6.44 -7.96 2.83
CA MET A 53 6.20 -9.40 2.77
C MET A 53 7.44 -10.16 2.28
N GLN A 54 8.15 -9.63 1.28
CA GLN A 54 9.38 -10.24 0.77
C GLN A 54 10.48 -10.27 1.84
N LEU A 55 10.62 -9.21 2.63
CA LEU A 55 11.56 -9.19 3.76
C LEU A 55 11.19 -10.24 4.82
N ALA A 56 9.91 -10.38 5.15
CA ALA A 56 9.44 -11.39 6.09
C ALA A 56 9.70 -12.83 5.58
N GLU A 57 9.54 -13.07 4.28
CA GLU A 57 9.88 -14.36 3.65
C GLU A 57 11.37 -14.67 3.77
N GLN A 58 12.24 -13.68 3.53
CA GLN A 58 13.69 -13.82 3.70
C GLN A 58 14.07 -14.16 5.15
N ASP A 59 13.45 -13.51 6.13
CA ASP A 59 13.69 -13.79 7.55
C ASP A 59 13.31 -15.22 7.92
N VAL A 60 12.19 -15.72 7.39
CA VAL A 60 11.75 -17.12 7.59
C VAL A 60 12.73 -18.09 6.94
N GLU A 61 13.18 -17.84 5.71
CA GLU A 61 14.19 -18.68 5.06
C GLU A 61 15.50 -18.73 5.87
N GLU A 62 15.97 -17.59 6.37
CA GLU A 62 17.17 -17.53 7.21
C GLU A 62 17.00 -18.36 8.48
N LEU A 63 15.84 -18.26 9.13
CA LEU A 63 15.55 -19.02 10.34
C LEU A 63 15.56 -20.53 10.04
N LEU A 64 14.94 -20.96 8.95
CA LEU A 64 14.96 -22.36 8.51
C LEU A 64 16.39 -22.85 8.21
N LYS A 65 17.22 -22.04 7.54
CA LYS A 65 18.64 -22.34 7.29
C LYS A 65 19.40 -22.50 8.62
N LYS A 66 19.19 -21.58 9.56
CA LYS A 66 19.80 -21.64 10.91
C LYS A 66 19.38 -22.92 11.64
N LEU A 67 18.10 -23.28 11.64
CA LEU A 67 17.60 -24.50 12.28
C LEU A 67 18.22 -25.78 11.67
N ARG A 68 18.26 -25.89 10.34
CA ARG A 68 18.89 -27.04 9.65
C ARG A 68 20.36 -27.19 10.03
N ASN A 69 21.09 -26.09 10.13
CA ASN A 69 22.51 -26.11 10.53
C ASN A 69 22.72 -26.51 12.00
N HIS A 70 21.76 -26.24 12.88
CA HIS A 70 21.82 -26.70 14.29
C HIS A 70 21.51 -28.19 14.43
N THR A 71 20.57 -28.72 13.65
CA THR A 71 20.19 -30.15 13.70
C THR A 71 21.25 -31.08 13.09
N HIS A 72 22.15 -30.56 12.25
CA HIS A 72 23.27 -31.31 11.65
C HIS A 72 24.59 -31.19 12.42
N ARG A 73 24.58 -30.62 13.63
CA ARG A 73 25.73 -30.55 14.56
C ARG A 73 25.53 -31.51 15.71
#